data_AF-A0A9X0CEM3-F1
#
_entry.id   AF-A0A9X0CEM3-F1
#
_cell.length_a   1.000
_cell.length_b   1.000
_cell.length_c   1.000
_cell.angle_alpha   90.00
_cell.angle_beta   90.00
_cell.angle_gamma   90.00
#
_symmetry.space_group_name_H-M   'P 1'
#
loop_
_entity.id
_entity.type
_entity.pdbx_description
1 polymer ?
#
loop_
_entity_poly.entity_id
_entity_poly.type
_entity_poly.pdbx_seq_one_letter_code
_entity_poly.pdbx_strand_id
1 'polypeptide(L)'
;MVLDNIYSNSIKVHNGSGDFSCNFVGEKERKLINDVLMKQSSAREIETLKYFRERIMRYNVPTTVKNNPDAYEEFFTSVGRAYLVEAFLEFFGMDNTESVPTKNMPENNATMEEKKQHFDNVIGQFVDYHVFHSGVSDDDKVMNYGLCLIELFVIPMQVNDTVHEVDGDRNVINWKYLLWLFKANNNLSKYAIEGMYFLTLVKCLLTHQMSERVIWGRETNKKGKIATNMPNDLEMEHNIKDTKTMITAMGANKTEKSVLRCSMSVTGMREFLSAFDATSNHIRRSQQLNTASKKN
;
A
#
# COMPACT_ATOMS: atom_id res chain seq x y z
N MET A 1 7.94 -9.79 -22.50
CA MET A 1 8.55 -10.18 -21.23
C MET A 1 7.73 -9.71 -20.03
N VAL A 2 7.49 -8.40 -19.84
CA VAL A 2 6.62 -7.88 -18.75
C VAL A 2 5.22 -8.53 -18.73
N LEU A 3 4.57 -8.72 -19.89
CA LEU A 3 3.28 -9.43 -19.97
C LEU A 3 3.38 -10.86 -19.44
N ASP A 4 4.40 -11.62 -19.84
CA ASP A 4 4.61 -13.01 -19.42
C ASP A 4 4.85 -13.11 -17.91
N ASN A 5 5.59 -12.13 -17.35
CA ASN A 5 5.80 -11.98 -15.91
C ASN A 5 4.50 -11.62 -15.16
N ILE A 6 3.65 -10.75 -15.72
CA ILE A 6 2.34 -10.42 -15.12
C ILE A 6 1.41 -11.64 -15.15
N TYR A 7 1.34 -12.38 -16.26
CA TYR A 7 0.50 -13.59 -16.35
C TYR A 7 1.00 -14.70 -15.40
N SER A 8 2.31 -14.94 -15.33
CA SER A 8 2.93 -15.90 -14.41
C SER A 8 2.68 -15.54 -12.94
N ASN A 9 2.82 -14.26 -12.59
CA ASN A 9 2.59 -13.80 -11.21
C ASN A 9 1.10 -13.71 -10.85
N SER A 10 0.21 -13.38 -11.80
CA SER A 10 -1.25 -13.42 -11.59
C SER A 10 -1.75 -14.84 -11.24
N ILE A 11 -1.09 -15.89 -11.75
CA ILE A 11 -1.44 -17.29 -11.49
C ILE A 11 -0.88 -17.76 -10.14
N LYS A 12 0.28 -17.26 -9.68
CA LYS A 12 0.92 -17.67 -8.42
C LYS A 12 0.32 -17.02 -7.16
N VAL A 13 -0.38 -15.89 -7.29
CA VAL A 13 -1.05 -15.20 -6.15
C VAL A 13 -2.18 -16.05 -5.54
N HIS A 14 -2.66 -17.10 -6.22
CA HIS A 14 -3.73 -17.95 -5.69
C HIS A 14 -3.29 -19.11 -4.79
N ASN A 15 -1.98 -19.44 -4.72
CA ASN A 15 -1.49 -20.67 -4.07
C ASN A 15 -0.55 -20.46 -2.88
N GLY A 16 -0.32 -19.22 -2.44
CA GLY A 16 0.44 -18.93 -1.23
C GLY A 16 -0.49 -18.78 -0.02
N SER A 17 -0.55 -19.80 0.84
CA SER A 17 -1.19 -19.74 2.16
C SER A 17 -0.39 -18.84 3.12
N GLY A 18 -0.45 -17.53 2.88
CA GLY A 18 0.01 -16.50 3.78
C GLY A 18 -1.04 -15.40 3.79
N ASP A 19 -1.75 -15.25 4.92
CA ASP A 19 -2.61 -14.10 5.21
C ASP A 19 -1.77 -12.80 5.23
N PHE A 20 -1.38 -12.31 4.05
CA PHE A 20 -0.98 -10.93 3.83
C PHE A 20 -2.21 -10.12 3.43
N SER A 21 -3.24 -10.12 4.27
CA SER A 21 -4.25 -9.04 4.23
C SER A 21 -3.67 -7.81 4.95
N CYS A 22 -2.61 -7.26 4.37
CA CYS A 22 -2.11 -5.94 4.72
C CYS A 22 -2.68 -5.00 3.66
N ASN A 23 -3.47 -4.02 4.08
CA ASN A 23 -4.00 -2.97 3.21
C ASN A 23 -2.79 -2.19 2.65
N PHE A 24 -2.35 -2.55 1.45
CA PHE A 24 -1.13 -2.12 0.78
C PHE A 24 -1.09 -0.60 0.56
N VAL A 25 -2.26 0.04 0.54
CA VAL A 25 -2.41 1.44 0.14
C VAL A 25 -3.55 2.12 0.92
N GLY A 26 -3.36 3.36 1.37
CA GLY A 26 -4.46 4.19 1.86
C GLY A 26 -5.33 4.72 0.72
N GLU A 27 -6.50 5.30 1.03
CA GLU A 27 -7.38 5.86 -0.01
C GLU A 27 -6.68 6.96 -0.85
N LYS A 28 -5.84 7.77 -0.20
CA LYS A 28 -5.17 8.93 -0.82
C LYS A 28 -4.09 8.50 -1.81
N GLU A 29 -3.29 7.49 -1.49
CA GLU A 29 -2.27 6.95 -2.37
C GLU A 29 -2.92 6.22 -3.55
N ARG A 30 -4.01 5.46 -3.32
CA ARG A 30 -4.79 4.83 -4.40
C ARG A 30 -5.30 5.85 -5.41
N LYS A 31 -5.80 6.98 -4.93
CA LYS A 31 -6.26 8.08 -5.80
C LYS A 31 -5.12 8.72 -6.58
N LEU A 32 -3.97 8.93 -5.95
CA LEU A 32 -2.77 9.41 -6.62
C LEU A 32 -2.36 8.50 -7.77
N ILE A 33 -2.22 7.21 -7.51
CA ILE A 33 -1.83 6.22 -8.52
C ILE A 33 -2.84 6.23 -9.67
N ASN A 34 -4.14 6.26 -9.36
CA ASN A 34 -5.18 6.25 -10.38
C ASN A 34 -5.19 7.53 -11.24
N ASP A 35 -5.06 8.70 -10.62
CA ASP A 35 -5.07 9.98 -11.34
C ASP A 35 -3.84 10.12 -12.27
N VAL A 36 -2.69 9.56 -11.87
CA VAL A 36 -1.45 9.62 -12.65
C VAL A 36 -1.41 8.54 -13.75
N LEU A 37 -1.69 7.27 -13.40
CA LEU A 37 -1.41 6.10 -14.26
C LEU A 37 -2.65 5.53 -14.97
N MET A 38 -3.87 5.77 -14.49
CA MET A 38 -5.11 5.15 -15.02
C MET A 38 -5.92 6.08 -15.95
N LYS A 39 -5.24 6.82 -16.83
CA LYS A 39 -5.89 7.71 -17.80
C LYS A 39 -6.73 6.90 -18.80
N GLN A 40 -7.95 7.35 -19.10
CA GLN A 40 -8.82 6.61 -20.04
C GLN A 40 -8.25 6.56 -21.47
N SER A 41 -7.55 7.62 -21.88
CA SER A 41 -6.94 7.73 -23.21
C SER A 41 -5.80 6.72 -23.43
N SER A 42 -5.16 6.22 -22.38
CA SER A 42 -4.00 5.33 -22.49
C SER A 42 -4.35 3.86 -22.68
N ALA A 43 -5.63 3.49 -22.80
CA ALA A 43 -6.04 2.08 -22.96
C ALA A 43 -5.43 1.37 -24.18
N ARG A 44 -5.04 2.12 -25.22
CA ARG A 44 -4.40 1.60 -26.43
C ARG A 44 -2.89 1.77 -26.42
N GLU A 45 -2.35 2.49 -25.44
CA GLU A 45 -0.91 2.69 -25.28
C GLU A 45 -0.35 1.47 -24.56
N ILE A 46 0.43 0.68 -25.29
CA ILE A 46 1.09 -0.53 -24.79
C ILE A 46 1.89 -0.17 -23.53
N GLU A 47 1.96 -1.11 -22.58
CA GLU A 47 2.72 -0.95 -21.33
C GLU A 47 2.17 0.10 -20.35
N THR A 48 1.00 0.68 -20.62
CA THR A 48 0.32 1.48 -19.60
C THR A 48 -0.51 0.63 -18.65
N LEU A 49 -0.75 1.14 -17.44
CA LEU A 49 -1.52 0.44 -16.41
C LEU A 49 -2.96 0.18 -16.90
N LYS A 50 -3.53 1.15 -17.64
CA LYS A 50 -4.84 0.99 -18.28
C LYS A 50 -4.82 -0.08 -19.36
N TYR A 51 -3.78 -0.14 -20.21
CA TYR A 51 -3.62 -1.20 -21.20
C TYR A 51 -3.61 -2.60 -20.56
N PHE A 52 -2.85 -2.81 -19.48
CA PHE A 52 -2.84 -4.10 -18.78
C PHE A 52 -4.20 -4.48 -18.20
N ARG A 53 -4.95 -3.50 -17.66
CA ARG A 53 -6.29 -3.74 -17.13
C ARG A 53 -7.22 -4.32 -18.20
N GLU A 54 -7.21 -3.72 -19.39
CA GLU A 54 -8.04 -4.18 -20.52
C GLU A 54 -7.55 -5.52 -21.07
N ARG A 55 -6.23 -5.67 -21.22
CA ARG A 55 -5.61 -6.87 -21.82
C ARG A 55 -5.79 -8.12 -20.96
N ILE A 56 -5.75 -7.99 -19.63
CA ILE A 56 -5.89 -9.09 -18.68
C ILE A 56 -7.36 -9.23 -18.22
N MET A 57 -8.28 -8.44 -18.79
CA MET A 57 -9.72 -8.49 -18.50
C MET A 57 -10.06 -8.27 -17.01
N ARG A 58 -9.29 -7.45 -16.31
CA ARG A 58 -9.54 -7.05 -14.90
C ARG A 58 -10.61 -5.95 -14.85
N TYR A 59 -11.79 -6.23 -15.39
CA TYR A 59 -12.92 -5.29 -15.48
C TYR A 59 -13.55 -4.97 -14.12
N ASN A 60 -13.36 -5.84 -13.13
CA ASN A 60 -13.76 -5.65 -11.74
C ASN A 60 -13.01 -4.50 -11.04
N VAL A 61 -11.91 -4.01 -11.62
CA VAL A 61 -11.22 -2.80 -11.19
C VAL A 61 -12.01 -1.59 -11.70
N PRO A 62 -12.72 -0.83 -10.86
CA PRO A 62 -13.54 0.29 -11.30
C PRO A 62 -12.68 1.48 -11.75
N THR A 63 -13.27 2.40 -12.50
CA THR A 63 -12.65 3.71 -12.80
C THR A 63 -12.52 4.59 -11.55
N THR A 64 -13.42 4.41 -10.59
CA THR A 64 -13.39 5.08 -9.28
C THR A 64 -12.87 4.10 -8.24
N VAL A 65 -11.66 4.35 -7.75
CA VAL A 65 -10.94 3.41 -6.87
C VAL A 65 -11.71 3.04 -5.59
N LYS A 66 -12.60 3.92 -5.11
CA LYS A 66 -13.41 3.66 -3.91
C LYS A 66 -14.40 2.50 -4.05
N ASN A 67 -14.83 2.19 -5.27
CA ASN A 67 -15.94 1.24 -5.47
C ASN A 67 -15.50 -0.21 -5.26
N ASN A 68 -14.21 -0.50 -5.46
CA ASN A 68 -13.63 -1.83 -5.22
C ASN A 68 -12.12 -1.67 -4.97
N PRO A 69 -11.73 -1.24 -3.75
CA PRO A 69 -10.33 -0.97 -3.43
C PRO A 69 -9.47 -2.23 -3.50
N ASP A 70 -10.00 -3.38 -3.05
CA ASP A 70 -9.28 -4.65 -3.03
C ASP A 70 -8.89 -5.11 -4.43
N ALA A 71 -9.84 -5.05 -5.39
CA ALA A 71 -9.54 -5.42 -6.77
C ALA A 71 -8.51 -4.49 -7.41
N TYR A 72 -8.57 -3.18 -7.12
CA TYR A 72 -7.58 -2.22 -7.61
C TYR A 72 -6.19 -2.53 -7.05
N GLU A 73 -6.12 -2.81 -5.76
CA GLU A 73 -4.87 -3.11 -5.05
C GLU A 73 -4.22 -4.40 -5.54
N GLU A 74 -4.98 -5.48 -5.68
CA GLU A 74 -4.49 -6.75 -6.23
C GLU A 74 -3.94 -6.55 -7.66
N PHE A 75 -4.69 -5.82 -8.50
CA PHE A 75 -4.29 -5.54 -9.87
C PHE A 75 -3.02 -4.68 -9.94
N PHE A 76 -2.99 -3.56 -9.23
CA PHE A 76 -1.84 -2.66 -9.22
C PHE A 76 -0.61 -3.35 -8.64
N THR A 77 -0.77 -4.16 -7.60
CA THR A 77 0.32 -4.94 -7.02
C THR A 77 0.91 -5.93 -8.02
N SER A 78 0.06 -6.61 -8.79
CA SER A 78 0.53 -7.53 -9.82
C SER A 78 1.35 -6.83 -10.91
N VAL A 79 0.87 -5.68 -11.40
CA VAL A 79 1.57 -4.92 -12.45
C VAL A 79 2.84 -4.28 -11.90
N GLY A 80 2.77 -3.60 -10.76
CA GLY A 80 3.91 -2.96 -10.11
C GLY A 80 5.03 -3.93 -9.77
N ARG A 81 4.70 -5.12 -9.25
CA ARG A 81 5.70 -6.19 -9.03
C ARG A 81 6.38 -6.62 -10.32
N ALA A 82 5.63 -6.75 -11.41
CA ALA A 82 6.23 -7.16 -12.69
C ALA A 82 7.21 -6.09 -13.22
N TYR A 83 6.85 -4.81 -13.14
CA TYR A 83 7.76 -3.72 -13.52
C TYR A 83 9.01 -3.68 -12.66
N LEU A 84 8.84 -3.82 -11.34
CA LEU A 84 9.98 -3.83 -10.42
C LEU A 84 10.90 -5.03 -10.68
N VAL A 85 10.34 -6.22 -10.86
CA VAL A 85 11.12 -7.42 -11.21
C VAL A 85 11.85 -7.24 -12.53
N GLU A 86 11.19 -6.71 -13.56
CA GLU A 86 11.82 -6.43 -14.85
C GLU A 86 13.02 -5.48 -14.71
N ALA A 87 12.84 -4.37 -13.99
CA ALA A 87 13.92 -3.43 -13.70
C ALA A 87 15.08 -4.09 -12.95
N PHE A 88 14.79 -4.97 -11.98
CA PHE A 88 15.82 -5.73 -11.28
C PHE A 88 16.57 -6.71 -12.21
N LEU A 89 15.84 -7.42 -13.09
CA LEU A 89 16.45 -8.33 -14.06
C LEU A 89 17.41 -7.59 -14.99
N GLU A 90 16.98 -6.45 -15.55
CA GLU A 90 17.82 -5.62 -16.41
C GLU A 90 19.05 -5.09 -15.66
N PHE A 91 18.84 -4.57 -14.45
CA PHE A 91 19.89 -3.97 -13.63
C PHE A 91 20.98 -4.98 -13.22
N PHE A 92 20.60 -6.22 -12.92
CA PHE A 92 21.54 -7.30 -12.59
C PHE A 92 21.98 -8.15 -13.79
N GLY A 93 21.50 -7.84 -15.00
CA GLY A 93 21.84 -8.56 -16.23
C GLY A 93 21.37 -10.01 -16.22
N MET A 94 20.12 -10.23 -15.80
CA MET A 94 19.46 -11.53 -15.72
C MET A 94 18.39 -11.64 -16.81
N ASP A 95 18.29 -12.80 -17.48
CA ASP A 95 17.25 -13.03 -18.49
C ASP A 95 15.88 -13.35 -17.87
N ASN A 96 15.88 -13.98 -16.69
CA ASN A 96 14.67 -14.35 -15.93
C ASN A 96 14.98 -14.52 -14.44
N THR A 97 13.95 -14.74 -13.62
CA THR A 97 14.07 -14.85 -12.15
C THR A 97 14.92 -16.02 -11.65
N GLU A 98 15.17 -17.02 -12.50
CA GLU A 98 15.98 -18.19 -12.18
C GLU A 98 17.43 -18.06 -12.67
N SER A 99 17.75 -16.96 -13.37
CA SER A 99 19.08 -16.70 -13.91
C SER A 99 20.04 -16.23 -12.81
N VAL A 100 21.35 -16.44 -13.02
CA VAL A 100 22.37 -15.91 -12.11
C VAL A 100 22.69 -14.47 -12.53
N PRO A 101 22.75 -13.50 -11.58
CA PRO A 101 23.19 -12.14 -11.86
C PRO A 101 24.56 -12.08 -12.55
N THR A 102 24.68 -11.24 -13.59
CA THR A 102 25.92 -11.04 -14.34
C THR A 102 26.52 -9.64 -14.16
N LYS A 103 25.72 -8.67 -13.74
CA LYS A 103 26.12 -7.27 -13.49
C LYS A 103 26.00 -6.92 -12.01
N ASN A 104 26.72 -5.89 -11.58
CA ASN A 104 26.63 -5.29 -10.24
C ASN A 104 26.88 -6.27 -9.07
N MET A 105 27.66 -7.33 -9.32
CA MET A 105 28.01 -8.32 -8.31
C MET A 105 29.20 -7.88 -7.47
N PRO A 106 29.22 -8.21 -6.15
CA PRO A 106 30.36 -7.91 -5.30
C PRO A 106 31.57 -8.74 -5.74
N GLU A 107 32.76 -8.28 -5.37
CA GLU A 107 33.98 -9.05 -5.58
C GLU A 107 33.94 -10.39 -4.80
N ASN A 108 34.41 -11.47 -5.44
CA ASN A 108 34.30 -12.83 -4.89
C ASN A 108 34.98 -13.00 -3.51
N ASN A 109 36.04 -12.23 -3.24
CA ASN A 109 36.84 -12.34 -2.02
C ASN A 109 36.58 -11.21 -1.02
N ALA A 110 35.54 -10.39 -1.24
CA ALA A 110 35.19 -9.28 -0.36
C ALA A 110 34.81 -9.77 1.05
N THR A 111 35.25 -9.01 2.05
CA THR A 111 34.85 -9.14 3.45
C THR A 111 33.35 -8.85 3.61
N MET A 112 32.79 -9.20 4.78
CA MET A 112 31.36 -8.91 5.06
C MET A 112 31.04 -7.41 5.06
N GLU A 113 31.98 -6.58 5.53
CA GLU A 113 31.80 -5.13 5.55
C GLU A 113 31.83 -4.55 4.14
N GLU A 114 32.78 -4.99 3.30
CA GLU A 114 32.84 -4.58 1.89
C GLU A 114 31.61 -5.04 1.10
N LYS A 115 31.09 -6.25 1.38
CA LYS A 115 29.84 -6.74 0.78
C LYS A 115 28.64 -5.89 1.17
N LYS A 116 28.57 -5.45 2.43
CA LYS A 116 27.51 -4.57 2.91
C LYS A 116 27.59 -3.20 2.22
N GLN A 117 28.78 -2.60 2.17
CA GLN A 117 28.99 -1.32 1.47
C GLN A 117 28.68 -1.42 -0.02
N HIS A 118 29.09 -2.50 -0.68
CA HIS A 118 28.73 -2.77 -2.07
C HIS A 118 27.22 -2.86 -2.25
N PHE A 119 26.53 -3.60 -1.37
CA PHE A 119 25.07 -3.71 -1.41
C PHE A 119 24.39 -2.35 -1.26
N ASP A 120 24.76 -1.57 -0.24
CA ASP A 120 24.18 -0.24 0.02
C ASP A 120 24.41 0.69 -1.18
N ASN A 121 25.60 0.66 -1.79
CA ASN A 121 25.92 1.46 -2.97
C ASN A 121 25.13 1.03 -4.21
N VAL A 122 25.09 -0.27 -4.51
CA VAL A 122 24.41 -0.80 -5.70
C VAL A 122 22.90 -0.62 -5.61
N ILE A 123 22.31 -0.88 -4.45
CA ILE A 123 20.88 -0.64 -4.24
C ILE A 123 20.58 0.86 -4.23
N GLY A 124 21.47 1.69 -3.68
CA GLY A 124 21.38 3.15 -3.79
C GLY A 124 21.29 3.60 -5.25
N GLN A 125 22.18 3.12 -6.11
CA GLN A 125 22.14 3.42 -7.55
C GLN A 125 20.85 2.94 -8.23
N PHE A 126 20.35 1.76 -7.85
CA PHE A 126 19.08 1.26 -8.35
C PHE A 126 17.92 2.19 -7.98
N VAL A 127 17.85 2.59 -6.72
CA VAL A 127 16.80 3.47 -6.18
C VAL A 127 16.89 4.86 -6.82
N ASP A 128 18.10 5.43 -6.91
CA ASP A 128 18.32 6.75 -7.50
C ASP A 128 17.81 6.82 -8.94
N TYR A 129 18.09 5.79 -9.76
CA TYR A 129 17.63 5.74 -11.15
C TYR A 129 16.17 5.32 -11.30
N HIS A 130 15.76 4.17 -10.72
CA HIS A 130 14.45 3.57 -11.00
C HIS A 130 13.30 4.16 -10.18
N VAL A 131 13.59 4.68 -8.97
CA VAL A 131 12.57 5.22 -8.07
C VAL A 131 12.58 6.75 -8.12
N PHE A 132 13.76 7.38 -8.07
CA PHE A 132 13.88 8.85 -8.02
C PHE A 132 14.24 9.51 -9.36
N HIS A 133 14.42 8.72 -10.42
CA HIS A 133 14.64 9.18 -11.79
C HIS A 133 15.87 10.09 -11.95
N SER A 134 16.90 9.86 -11.13
CA SER A 134 18.13 10.62 -11.14
C SER A 134 18.92 10.34 -12.42
N GLY A 135 19.15 11.39 -13.22
CA GLY A 135 19.89 11.29 -14.48
C GLY A 135 19.09 10.72 -15.65
N VAL A 136 17.77 10.62 -15.52
CA VAL A 136 16.86 10.18 -16.58
C VAL A 136 16.57 11.33 -17.56
N SER A 137 16.51 11.03 -18.86
CA SER A 137 16.14 12.00 -19.90
C SER A 137 14.62 12.08 -20.07
N ASP A 138 14.10 13.28 -20.33
CA ASP A 138 12.67 13.52 -20.58
C ASP A 138 12.20 13.07 -21.98
N ASP A 139 13.11 12.63 -22.86
CA ASP A 139 12.81 12.30 -24.25
C ASP A 139 12.00 10.99 -24.40
N ASP A 140 12.30 9.97 -23.59
CA ASP A 140 11.65 8.66 -23.67
C ASP A 140 10.41 8.59 -22.76
N LYS A 141 9.27 8.88 -23.35
CA LYS A 141 7.97 8.87 -22.65
C LYS A 141 7.55 7.48 -22.17
N VAL A 142 7.98 6.40 -22.83
CA VAL A 142 7.59 5.04 -22.45
C VAL A 142 8.39 4.62 -21.23
N MET A 143 9.71 4.82 -21.28
CA MET A 143 10.59 4.59 -20.14
C MET A 143 10.16 5.42 -18.92
N ASN A 144 9.91 6.72 -19.12
CA ASN A 144 9.50 7.62 -18.02
C ASN A 144 8.17 7.21 -17.39
N TYR A 145 7.24 6.66 -18.18
CA TYR A 145 6.00 6.09 -17.65
C TYR A 145 6.30 4.85 -16.78
N GLY A 146 7.16 3.94 -17.25
CA GLY A 146 7.56 2.74 -16.50
C GLY A 146 8.25 3.09 -15.18
N LEU A 147 9.16 4.05 -15.20
CA LEU A 147 9.85 4.56 -14.02
C LEU A 147 8.89 5.23 -13.03
N CYS A 148 7.93 6.03 -13.52
CA CYS A 148 6.88 6.61 -12.68
C CYS A 148 5.97 5.53 -12.05
N LEU A 149 5.70 4.44 -12.77
CA LEU A 149 4.95 3.30 -12.24
C LEU A 149 5.73 2.62 -11.11
N ILE A 150 7.04 2.41 -11.27
CA ILE A 150 7.91 1.85 -10.23
C ILE A 150 7.93 2.76 -9.00
N GLU A 151 8.12 4.07 -9.19
CA GLU A 151 8.09 5.06 -8.10
C GLU A 151 6.76 4.97 -7.33
N LEU A 152 5.63 5.07 -8.02
CA LEU A 152 4.31 5.02 -7.42
C LEU A 152 3.92 3.64 -6.86
N PHE A 153 4.69 2.60 -7.18
CA PHE A 153 4.56 1.28 -6.59
C PHE A 153 5.40 1.14 -5.31
N VAL A 154 6.65 1.59 -5.32
CA VAL A 154 7.60 1.48 -4.19
C VAL A 154 7.24 2.43 -3.05
N ILE A 155 6.79 3.65 -3.32
CA ILE A 155 6.47 4.63 -2.27
C ILE A 155 5.35 4.16 -1.33
N PRO A 156 4.19 3.66 -1.81
CA PRO A 156 3.18 3.09 -0.93
C PRO A 156 3.67 1.87 -0.15
N MET A 157 4.53 1.03 -0.74
CA MET A 157 5.15 -0.09 -0.03
C MET A 157 5.98 0.39 1.15
N GLN A 158 6.81 1.41 0.95
CA GLN A 158 7.62 2.03 1.98
C GLN A 158 6.76 2.63 3.09
N VAL A 159 5.66 3.32 2.74
CA VAL A 159 4.71 3.89 3.71
C VAL A 159 4.06 2.79 4.54
N ASN A 160 3.63 1.71 3.90
CA ASN A 160 2.99 0.60 4.58
C ASN A 160 3.98 -0.11 5.51
N ASP A 161 5.21 -0.35 5.07
CA ASP A 161 6.28 -0.92 5.89
C ASP A 161 6.56 -0.04 7.12
N THR A 162 6.71 1.27 6.91
CA THR A 162 6.90 2.27 7.97
C THR A 162 5.80 2.21 9.04
N VAL A 163 4.54 2.00 8.63
CA VAL A 163 3.42 1.84 9.56
C VAL A 163 3.54 0.55 10.36
N HIS A 164 3.88 -0.56 9.72
CA HIS A 164 4.02 -1.85 10.38
C HIS A 164 5.18 -1.84 11.38
N GLU A 165 6.26 -1.14 11.08
CA GLU A 165 7.44 -1.01 11.96
C GLU A 165 7.30 0.11 12.99
N VAL A 166 6.29 1.00 12.83
CA VAL A 166 6.08 2.21 13.65
C VAL A 166 7.35 3.06 13.64
N ASP A 167 7.89 3.33 12.46
CA ASP A 167 9.06 4.16 12.32
C ASP A 167 8.65 5.62 12.07
N GLY A 168 8.60 6.38 13.17
CA GLY A 168 8.20 7.78 13.17
C GLY A 168 9.07 8.67 12.28
N ASP A 169 10.37 8.40 12.23
CA ASP A 169 11.32 9.20 11.46
C ASP A 169 11.15 8.97 9.96
N ARG A 170 11.04 7.70 9.54
CA ARG A 170 10.68 7.36 8.16
C ARG A 170 9.31 7.90 7.78
N ASN A 171 8.34 7.92 8.69
CA ASN A 171 7.01 8.48 8.43
C ASN A 171 7.10 9.96 8.05
N VAL A 172 7.91 10.74 8.79
CA VAL A 172 8.15 12.15 8.46
C VAL A 172 8.79 12.33 7.07
N ILE A 173 9.74 11.47 6.71
CA ILE A 173 10.37 11.51 5.38
C ILE A 173 9.34 11.17 4.28
N ASN A 174 8.57 10.10 4.47
CA ASN A 174 7.52 9.69 3.55
C ASN A 174 6.49 10.80 3.33
N TRP A 175 6.09 11.51 4.39
CA TRP A 175 5.16 12.63 4.28
C TRP A 175 5.73 13.84 3.55
N LYS A 176 7.03 14.10 3.66
CA LYS A 176 7.68 15.12 2.81
C LYS A 176 7.56 14.73 1.34
N TYR A 177 7.81 13.48 1.00
CA TYR A 177 7.73 13.00 -0.36
C TYR A 177 6.29 13.02 -0.91
N LEU A 178 5.36 12.43 -0.18
CA LEU A 178 3.94 12.40 -0.54
C LEU A 178 3.34 13.79 -0.69
N LEU A 179 3.76 14.75 0.13
CA LEU A 179 3.35 16.15 -0.02
C LEU A 179 3.66 16.69 -1.43
N TRP A 180 4.87 16.46 -1.94
CA TRP A 180 5.26 16.89 -3.28
C TRP A 180 4.38 16.22 -4.35
N LEU A 181 4.19 14.90 -4.25
CA LEU A 181 3.34 14.14 -5.18
C LEU A 181 1.88 14.61 -5.18
N PHE A 182 1.31 14.86 -4.01
CA PHE A 182 -0.06 15.38 -3.88
C PHE A 182 -0.16 16.82 -4.38
N LYS A 183 0.86 17.66 -4.18
CA LYS A 183 0.86 19.05 -4.65
C LYS A 183 0.98 19.16 -6.16
N ALA A 184 1.71 18.23 -6.79
CA ALA A 184 1.81 18.12 -8.25
C ALA A 184 0.46 17.75 -8.88
N ASN A 185 -0.42 17.06 -8.14
CA ASN A 185 -1.74 16.65 -8.60
C ASN A 185 -2.85 17.56 -8.07
N ASN A 186 -3.41 18.43 -8.93
CA ASN A 186 -4.40 19.44 -8.52
C ASN A 186 -5.62 18.87 -7.77
N ASN A 187 -6.07 17.65 -8.12
CA ASN A 187 -7.21 16.97 -7.48
C ASN A 187 -6.93 16.52 -6.03
N LEU A 188 -5.66 16.48 -5.62
CA LEU A 188 -5.20 15.91 -4.37
C LEU A 188 -4.66 16.99 -3.41
N SER A 189 -4.89 18.27 -3.73
CA SER A 189 -4.48 19.42 -2.93
C SER A 189 -4.89 19.32 -1.46
N LYS A 190 -6.02 18.68 -1.14
CA LYS A 190 -6.45 18.46 0.25
C LYS A 190 -5.48 17.56 1.04
N TYR A 191 -4.90 16.55 0.41
CA TYR A 191 -3.93 15.65 1.02
C TYR A 191 -2.56 16.32 1.11
N ALA A 192 -2.23 17.21 0.17
CA ALA A 192 -1.07 18.09 0.29
C ALA A 192 -1.20 19.04 1.49
N ILE A 193 -2.36 19.67 1.70
CA ILE A 193 -2.62 20.52 2.87
C ILE A 193 -2.49 19.73 4.18
N GLU A 194 -3.01 18.50 4.22
CA GLU A 194 -2.84 17.60 5.37
C GLU A 194 -1.36 17.30 5.66
N GLY A 195 -0.58 16.98 4.62
CA GLY A 195 0.87 16.77 4.73
C GLY A 195 1.61 18.03 5.22
N MET A 196 1.29 19.20 4.66
CA MET A 196 1.83 20.48 5.12
C MET A 196 1.53 20.74 6.59
N TYR A 197 0.28 20.49 7.00
CA TYR A 197 -0.15 20.70 8.38
C TYR A 197 0.63 19.79 9.35
N PHE A 198 0.74 18.50 9.03
CA PHE A 198 1.52 17.55 9.82
C PHE A 198 2.99 17.96 9.94
N LEU A 199 3.64 18.29 8.81
CA LEU A 199 5.04 18.67 8.80
C LEU A 199 5.29 19.98 9.55
N THR A 200 4.40 20.96 9.41
CA THR A 200 4.50 22.25 10.13
C THR A 200 4.33 22.08 11.63
N LEU A 201 3.39 21.24 12.07
CA LEU A 201 3.23 20.90 13.47
C LEU A 201 4.50 20.29 14.05
N VAL A 202 5.02 19.24 13.40
CA VAL A 202 6.16 18.47 13.88
C VAL A 202 7.48 19.24 13.82
N LYS A 203 7.71 20.05 12.77
CA LYS A 203 9.00 20.71 12.54
C LYS A 203 9.08 22.15 13.05
N CYS A 204 7.94 22.84 13.24
CA CYS A 204 7.95 24.28 13.50
C CYS A 204 7.11 24.74 14.69
N LEU A 205 5.93 24.16 14.92
CA LEU A 205 4.97 24.71 15.89
C LEU A 205 5.00 24.03 17.26
N LEU A 206 5.20 22.71 17.29
CA LEU A 206 5.13 21.95 18.53
C LEU A 206 6.47 21.95 19.27
N THR A 207 6.40 21.85 20.60
CA THR A 207 7.59 21.54 21.39
C THR A 207 8.07 20.13 21.06
N HIS A 208 9.35 19.84 21.29
CA HIS A 208 9.94 18.52 21.04
C HIS A 208 9.10 17.38 21.64
N GLN A 209 8.65 17.50 22.90
CA GLN A 209 7.84 16.47 23.54
C GLN A 209 6.45 16.29 22.89
N MET A 210 5.88 17.36 22.33
CA MET A 210 4.60 17.28 21.63
C MET A 210 4.78 16.73 20.21
N SER A 211 5.85 17.11 19.51
CA SER A 211 6.16 16.57 18.18
C SER A 211 6.39 15.07 18.24
N GLU A 212 7.18 14.58 19.20
CA GLU A 212 7.39 13.15 19.41
C GLU A 212 6.06 12.42 19.63
N ARG A 213 5.18 12.94 20.49
CA ARG A 213 3.85 12.33 20.71
C ARG A 213 2.99 12.29 19.46
N VAL A 214 3.07 13.32 18.61
CA VAL A 214 2.32 13.36 17.34
C VAL A 214 2.91 12.40 16.31
N ILE A 215 4.24 12.24 16.27
CA ILE A 215 4.92 11.30 15.37
C ILE A 215 4.56 9.87 15.77
N TRP A 216 4.85 9.47 17.01
CA TRP A 216 4.69 8.08 17.47
C TRP A 216 3.24 7.70 17.81
N GLY A 217 2.34 8.69 17.96
CA GLY A 217 0.91 8.46 18.22
C GLY A 217 0.06 8.24 16.97
N ARG A 218 0.67 8.19 15.79
CA ARG A 218 -0.02 7.99 14.51
C ARG A 218 -0.34 6.54 14.19
N GLU A 219 0.37 5.61 14.81
CA GLU A 219 0.18 4.17 14.63
C GLU A 219 -0.14 3.51 15.97
N THR A 220 -0.88 2.40 15.93
CA THR A 220 -1.28 1.66 17.13
C THR A 220 -1.04 0.16 16.97
N ASN A 221 -0.72 -0.50 18.09
CA ASN A 221 -0.55 -1.96 18.14
C ASN A 221 -1.67 -2.63 18.95
N LYS A 222 -2.79 -2.97 18.30
CA LYS A 222 -3.86 -3.72 18.97
C LYS A 222 -3.55 -5.21 19.17
N LYS A 223 -2.67 -5.79 18.34
CA LYS A 223 -2.40 -7.24 18.33
C LYS A 223 -1.26 -7.61 19.28
N GLY A 224 -0.44 -6.65 19.70
CA GLY A 224 0.71 -6.86 20.60
C GLY A 224 1.86 -7.66 19.96
N LYS A 225 1.84 -7.87 18.64
CA LYS A 225 2.88 -8.58 17.90
C LYS A 225 3.77 -7.61 17.14
N ILE A 226 5.00 -8.02 16.88
CA ILE A 226 5.96 -7.27 16.04
C ILE A 226 5.39 -7.17 14.62
N ALA A 227 5.59 -6.02 13.96
CA ALA A 227 5.15 -5.77 12.60
C ALA A 227 3.64 -6.00 12.37
N THR A 228 2.81 -5.71 13.37
CA THR A 228 1.35 -5.83 13.28
C THR A 228 0.59 -4.55 13.61
N ASN A 229 1.30 -3.44 13.53
CA ASN A 229 0.80 -2.11 13.78
C ASN A 229 -0.11 -1.64 12.65
N MET A 230 -1.01 -0.70 12.95
CA MET A 230 -1.91 -0.12 11.96
C MET A 230 -2.02 1.39 12.16
N PRO A 231 -2.46 2.16 11.14
CA PRO A 231 -2.70 3.58 11.30
C PRO A 231 -3.81 3.80 12.33
N ASN A 232 -3.58 4.75 13.25
CA ASN A 232 -4.54 5.11 14.30
C ASN A 232 -5.85 5.64 13.70
N ASP A 233 -5.80 6.33 12.56
CA ASP A 233 -6.99 6.77 11.82
C ASP A 233 -7.86 5.58 11.35
N LEU A 234 -7.23 4.52 10.84
CA LEU A 234 -7.92 3.29 10.45
C LEU A 234 -8.51 2.57 11.67
N GLU A 235 -7.81 2.59 12.79
CA GLU A 235 -8.34 2.07 14.04
C GLU A 235 -9.58 2.84 14.50
N MET A 236 -9.52 4.17 14.43
CA MET A 236 -10.64 5.04 14.76
C MET A 236 -11.81 4.81 13.81
N GLU A 237 -11.57 4.58 12.51
CA GLU A 237 -12.61 4.22 11.55
C GLU A 237 -13.31 2.91 11.94
N HIS A 238 -12.56 1.87 12.36
CA HIS A 238 -13.14 0.64 12.87
C HIS A 238 -14.00 0.87 14.11
N ASN A 239 -13.51 1.64 15.09
CA ASN A 239 -14.26 1.96 16.31
C ASN A 239 -15.55 2.73 15.99
N ILE A 240 -15.50 3.68 15.05
CA ILE A 240 -16.68 4.45 14.58
C ILE A 240 -17.67 3.53 13.88
N LYS A 241 -17.21 2.60 13.04
CA LYS A 241 -18.05 1.65 12.32
C LYS A 241 -18.79 0.73 13.29
N ASP A 242 -18.11 0.20 14.30
CA ASP A 242 -18.71 -0.64 15.33
C ASP A 242 -19.77 0.14 16.11
N THR A 243 -19.45 1.37 16.52
CA THR A 243 -20.38 2.27 17.21
C THR A 243 -21.62 2.56 16.38
N LYS A 244 -21.46 2.89 15.09
CA LYS A 244 -22.59 3.13 14.17
C LYS A 244 -23.46 1.89 13.98
N THR A 245 -22.84 0.71 13.94
CA THR A 245 -23.56 -0.57 13.81
C THR A 245 -24.46 -0.80 15.02
N MET A 246 -23.94 -0.60 16.23
CA MET A 246 -24.73 -0.73 17.46
C MET A 246 -25.83 0.33 17.56
N ILE A 247 -25.54 1.59 17.20
CA ILE A 247 -26.55 2.66 17.17
C ILE A 247 -27.68 2.33 16.18
N THR A 248 -27.34 1.76 15.04
CA THR A 248 -28.32 1.35 14.03
C THR A 248 -29.18 0.20 14.54
N ALA A 249 -28.60 -0.76 15.25
CA ALA A 249 -29.31 -1.89 15.85
C ALA A 249 -30.35 -1.47 16.93
N MET A 250 -30.22 -0.29 17.54
CA MET A 250 -31.22 0.24 18.49
C MET A 250 -32.57 0.61 17.85
N GLY A 251 -32.66 0.67 16.51
CA GLY A 251 -33.89 1.02 15.81
C GLY A 251 -34.40 2.41 16.17
N ALA A 252 -35.69 2.52 16.54
CA ALA A 252 -36.32 3.78 16.94
C ALA A 252 -35.88 4.29 18.33
N ASN A 253 -35.23 3.46 19.15
CA ASN A 253 -34.86 3.77 20.53
C ASN A 253 -33.57 4.61 20.65
N LYS A 254 -33.44 5.65 19.81
CA LYS A 254 -32.28 6.57 19.79
C LYS A 254 -32.56 7.80 20.66
N THR A 255 -32.41 7.63 21.96
CA THR A 255 -32.32 8.75 22.91
C THR A 255 -30.84 9.04 23.17
N GLU A 256 -30.51 10.27 23.58
CA GLU A 256 -29.13 10.62 23.93
C GLU A 256 -28.55 9.66 25.00
N LYS A 257 -29.35 9.35 26.03
CA LYS A 257 -28.96 8.41 27.09
C LYS A 257 -28.71 7.00 26.56
N SER A 258 -29.52 6.50 25.63
CA SER A 258 -29.31 5.16 25.05
C SER A 258 -28.09 5.14 24.12
N VAL A 259 -27.88 6.18 23.31
CA VAL A 259 -26.69 6.32 22.45
C VAL A 259 -25.41 6.39 23.28
N LEU A 260 -25.38 7.17 24.37
CA LEU A 260 -24.22 7.25 25.26
C LEU A 260 -23.90 5.90 25.90
N ARG A 261 -24.91 5.23 26.49
CA ARG A 261 -24.73 3.89 27.08
C ARG A 261 -24.22 2.88 26.05
N CYS A 262 -24.80 2.90 24.86
CA CYS A 262 -24.41 2.04 23.75
C CYS A 262 -22.96 2.30 23.32
N SER A 263 -22.56 3.57 23.17
CA SER A 263 -21.20 3.95 22.76
C SER A 263 -20.16 3.51 23.79
N MET A 264 -20.46 3.63 25.09
CA MET A 264 -19.56 3.17 26.16
C MET A 264 -19.42 1.64 26.23
N SER A 265 -20.39 0.87 25.73
CA SER A 265 -20.34 -0.60 25.76
C SER A 265 -19.71 -1.24 24.53
N VAL A 266 -19.42 -0.48 23.47
CA VAL A 266 -18.85 -0.98 22.19
C VAL A 266 -17.60 -1.82 22.41
N THR A 267 -16.67 -1.33 23.24
CA THR A 267 -15.40 -2.03 23.50
C THR A 267 -15.63 -3.39 24.15
N GLY A 268 -16.44 -3.46 25.21
CA GLY A 268 -16.74 -4.71 25.90
C GLY A 268 -17.52 -5.70 25.02
N MET A 269 -18.43 -5.19 24.18
CA MET A 269 -19.14 -6.02 23.19
C MET A 269 -18.18 -6.64 22.16
N ARG A 270 -17.21 -5.86 21.67
CA ARG A 270 -16.22 -6.34 20.70
C ARG A 270 -15.35 -7.45 21.30
N GLU A 271 -14.92 -7.27 22.55
CA GLU A 271 -14.16 -8.28 23.29
C GLU A 271 -14.98 -9.56 23.49
N PHE A 272 -16.24 -9.42 23.93
CA PHE A 272 -17.16 -10.54 24.08
C PHE A 272 -17.35 -11.32 22.77
N LEU A 273 -17.59 -10.62 21.65
CA LEU A 273 -17.72 -11.25 20.34
C LEU A 273 -16.45 -11.98 19.92
N SER A 274 -15.27 -11.39 20.15
CA SER A 274 -14.00 -12.05 19.84
C SER A 274 -13.76 -13.33 20.65
N ALA A 275 -14.14 -13.32 21.93
CA ALA A 275 -14.06 -14.49 22.79
C ALA A 275 -15.09 -15.57 22.40
N PHE A 276 -16.31 -15.15 22.05
CA PHE A 276 -17.35 -16.03 21.55
C PHE A 276 -16.93 -16.71 20.24
N ASP A 277 -16.40 -15.96 19.27
CA ASP A 277 -15.89 -16.50 18.01
C ASP A 277 -14.75 -17.51 18.24
N ALA A 278 -13.82 -17.19 19.14
CA ALA A 278 -12.72 -18.09 19.50
C ALA A 278 -13.19 -19.40 20.16
N THR A 279 -14.24 -19.32 20.99
CA THR A 279 -14.78 -20.48 21.72
C THR A 279 -15.70 -21.34 20.84
N SER A 280 -16.45 -20.70 19.94
CA SER A 280 -17.47 -21.36 19.13
C SER A 280 -16.91 -22.13 17.92
N ASN A 281 -15.59 -22.05 17.63
CA ASN A 281 -14.94 -22.67 16.47
C ASN A 281 -15.69 -22.39 15.14
N HIS A 282 -16.47 -21.30 15.09
CA HIS A 282 -17.30 -20.99 13.96
C HIS A 282 -16.40 -20.33 12.91
N ILE A 283 -15.83 -21.17 12.04
CA ILE A 283 -15.09 -20.77 10.84
C ILE A 283 -15.92 -19.69 10.12
N ARG A 284 -15.32 -18.52 9.88
CA ARG A 284 -15.92 -17.44 9.08
C ARG A 284 -16.36 -18.00 7.72
N ARG A 285 -17.65 -18.29 7.59
CA ARG A 285 -18.28 -18.85 6.38
C ARG A 285 -18.36 -17.84 5.22
N SER A 286 -17.78 -16.64 5.36
CA SER A 286 -17.97 -15.51 4.45
C SER A 286 -17.04 -15.47 3.24
N GLN A 287 -16.08 -16.40 3.09
CA GLN A 287 -15.23 -16.48 1.89
C GLN A 287 -15.57 -17.63 0.93
N GLN A 288 -16.45 -18.57 1.30
CA GLN A 288 -16.73 -19.76 0.47
C GLN A 288 -17.90 -19.63 -0.52
N LEU A 289 -18.59 -18.48 -0.58
CA LEU A 289 -19.78 -18.33 -1.43
C LEU A 289 -19.52 -17.78 -2.85
N ASN A 290 -18.27 -17.66 -3.30
CA ASN A 290 -17.96 -17.26 -4.69
C ASN A 290 -17.47 -18.40 -5.61
N THR A 291 -17.44 -19.66 -5.15
CA THR A 291 -17.01 -20.80 -5.98
C THR A 291 -18.12 -21.82 -6.30
N ALA A 292 -19.38 -21.49 -6.00
CA ALA A 292 -20.53 -22.32 -6.33
C ALA A 292 -21.40 -21.71 -7.45
N SER A 293 -20.80 -21.43 -8.61
CA SER A 293 -21.57 -21.34 -9.86
C SER A 293 -20.68 -21.64 -11.07
N LYS A 294 -20.45 -22.93 -11.30
CA LYS A 294 -20.19 -23.55 -12.60
C LYS A 294 -20.22 -25.07 -12.42
N LYS A 295 -21.44 -25.59 -12.22
CA LYS A 295 -21.82 -26.93 -12.67
C LYS A 295 -23.01 -26.74 -13.58
N ASN A 296 -22.72 -26.75 -14.87
CA ASN A 296 -23.45 -27.39 -15.96
C ASN A 296 -22.64 -27.17 -17.23
#